data_AF-A0A7S2G008-F1
#
_entry.id   AF-A0A7S2G008-F1
#
_cell.length_a   1.000
_cell.length_b   1.000
_cell.length_c   1.000
_cell.angle_alpha   90.00
_cell.angle_beta   90.00
_cell.angle_gamma   90.00
#
_symmetry.space_group_name_H-M   'P 1'
#
loop_
_entity.id
_entity.type
_entity.pdbx_description
1 polymer ?
#
loop_
_entity_poly.entity_id
_entity_poly.type
_entity_poly.pdbx_seq_one_letter_code
_entity_poly.pdbx_strand_id
1 'polypeptide(L)'
;MCTKLGALLEAADAASPPTALTFVIVVAASSSMRRGTAWHALTQTPYRRAMLEIPLQQHGYMAGHQHIEKEATRMSSCDTACLFWQNNTATGDARSSLVPFPPSLEADIRATFRSAVPYMNKKKKKSTGGGEKSGKGGRR
;
A
#
# COMPACT_ATOMS: atom_id res chain seq x y z
N MET A 1 -0.10 0.23 19.49
CA MET A 1 0.78 0.72 18.39
C MET A 1 0.91 2.25 18.43
N CYS A 2 -0.16 3.01 18.17
CA CYS A 2 -0.12 4.49 18.03
C CYS A 2 0.58 5.22 19.19
N THR A 3 0.20 4.93 20.44
CA THR A 3 0.82 5.53 21.64
C THR A 3 2.31 5.28 21.71
N LYS A 4 2.76 4.06 21.39
CA LYS A 4 4.18 3.71 21.45
C LYS A 4 4.99 4.39 20.35
N LEU A 5 4.43 4.49 19.14
CA LEU A 5 5.09 5.20 18.03
C LEU A 5 5.20 6.71 18.32
N GLY A 6 4.17 7.32 18.88
CA GLY A 6 4.21 8.72 19.35
C GLY A 6 5.31 8.94 20.38
N ALA A 7 5.38 8.09 21.40
CA ALA A 7 6.43 8.17 22.43
C ALA A 7 7.86 8.00 21.86
N LEU A 8 8.04 7.21 20.80
CA LEU A 8 9.33 7.08 20.12
C LEU A 8 9.71 8.35 19.35
N LEU A 9 8.74 9.02 18.72
CA LEU A 9 8.96 10.31 18.04
C LEU A 9 9.34 11.41 19.04
N GLU A 10 8.66 11.45 20.18
CA GLU A 10 8.96 12.37 21.29
C GLU A 10 10.36 12.14 21.86
N ALA A 11 10.69 10.87 22.13
CA ALA A 11 12.01 10.52 22.64
C ALA A 11 13.13 10.85 21.63
N ALA A 12 12.87 10.70 20.33
CA ALA A 12 13.83 11.06 19.28
C ALA A 12 14.05 12.58 19.16
N ASP A 13 13.01 13.39 19.33
CA ASP A 13 13.14 14.86 19.39
C ASP A 13 13.83 15.32 20.69
N ALA A 14 13.63 14.63 21.81
CA ALA A 14 14.24 14.95 23.10
C ALA A 14 15.67 14.42 23.27
N ALA A 15 16.18 13.61 22.34
CA ALA A 15 17.54 13.09 22.38
C ALA A 15 18.57 14.22 22.25
N SER A 16 19.80 13.98 22.72
CA SER A 16 20.93 14.90 22.54
C SER A 16 22.11 14.17 21.89
N PRO A 17 22.38 14.42 20.59
CA PRO A 17 21.66 15.32 19.70
C PRO A 17 20.27 14.77 19.29
N PRO A 18 19.30 15.66 18.93
CA PRO A 18 18.02 15.22 18.39
C PRO A 18 18.20 14.35 17.15
N THR A 19 17.38 13.32 17.02
CA THR A 19 17.47 12.37 15.90
C THR A 19 16.22 12.44 15.04
N ALA A 20 16.38 12.57 13.73
CA ALA A 20 15.27 12.50 12.78
C ALA A 20 14.65 11.10 12.77
N LEU A 21 13.34 11.00 13.04
CA LEU A 21 12.60 9.75 13.00
C LEU A 21 11.32 9.89 12.15
N THR A 22 11.13 8.94 11.23
CA THR A 22 9.94 8.82 10.38
C THR A 22 9.39 7.41 10.46
N PHE A 23 8.08 7.30 10.65
CA PHE A 23 7.33 6.06 10.45
C PHE A 23 6.47 6.17 9.20
N VAL A 24 6.60 5.21 8.29
CA VAL A 24 5.67 4.99 7.19
C VAL A 24 4.76 3.84 7.59
N ILE A 25 3.48 4.16 7.82
CA ILE A 25 2.49 3.22 8.35
C ILE A 25 1.56 2.84 7.20
N VAL A 26 1.63 1.59 6.76
CA VAL A 26 0.76 1.03 5.71
C VAL A 26 -0.32 0.19 6.37
N VAL A 27 -1.59 0.60 6.24
CA VAL A 27 -2.73 -0.08 6.86
C VAL A 27 -3.90 -0.18 5.91
N ALA A 28 -4.70 -1.23 6.05
CA ALA A 28 -5.98 -1.34 5.37
C ALA A 28 -6.89 -0.17 5.79
N ALA A 29 -7.51 0.48 4.81
CA ALA A 29 -8.44 1.60 4.97
C ALA A 29 -9.89 1.16 4.71
N SER A 30 -10.23 -0.07 5.09
CA SER A 30 -11.58 -0.61 4.98
C SER A 30 -12.57 0.14 5.88
N SER A 31 -13.87 0.08 5.54
CA SER A 31 -14.92 0.75 6.31
C SER A 31 -14.96 0.31 7.78
N SER A 32 -14.65 -0.96 8.08
CA SER A 32 -14.58 -1.46 9.45
C SER A 32 -13.40 -0.85 10.22
N MET A 33 -12.22 -0.77 9.58
CA MET A 33 -11.04 -0.17 10.20
C MET A 33 -11.26 1.32 10.49
N ARG A 34 -11.88 2.06 9.57
CA ARG A 34 -12.13 3.50 9.70
C ARG A 34 -13.01 3.89 10.89
N ARG A 35 -13.89 3.00 11.33
CA ARG A 35 -14.74 3.20 12.53
C ARG A 35 -14.02 2.88 13.83
N GLY A 36 -12.86 2.23 13.76
CA GLY A 36 -12.08 1.86 14.93
C GLY A 36 -11.37 3.06 15.56
N THR A 37 -11.29 3.08 16.88
CA THR A 37 -10.52 4.10 17.64
C THR A 37 -9.05 4.16 17.22
N ALA A 38 -8.48 3.02 16.82
CA ALA A 38 -7.12 2.94 16.28
C ALA A 38 -6.94 3.78 15.00
N TRP A 39 -7.93 3.80 14.10
CA TRP A 39 -7.88 4.63 12.89
C TRP A 39 -7.89 6.12 13.23
N HIS A 40 -8.73 6.54 14.18
CA HIS A 40 -8.73 7.92 14.67
C HIS A 40 -7.37 8.29 15.29
N ALA A 41 -6.81 7.43 16.14
CA ALA A 41 -5.48 7.66 16.71
C ALA A 41 -4.37 7.70 15.63
N LEU A 42 -4.49 6.91 14.57
CA LEU A 42 -3.57 6.91 13.42
C LEU A 42 -3.65 8.22 12.60
N THR A 43 -4.86 8.74 12.43
CA THR A 43 -5.12 9.87 11.53
C THR A 43 -5.11 11.23 12.23
N GLN A 44 -5.34 11.31 13.54
CA GLN A 44 -5.45 12.57 14.26
C GLN A 44 -4.23 12.90 15.13
N THR A 45 -3.14 12.14 15.02
CA THR A 45 -1.90 12.46 15.73
C THR A 45 -1.28 13.78 15.23
N PRO A 46 -0.61 14.56 16.09
CA PRO A 46 0.16 15.74 15.66
C PRO A 46 1.37 15.39 14.79
N TYR A 47 1.83 14.14 14.83
CA TYR A 47 3.00 13.70 14.07
C TYR A 47 2.68 13.39 12.59
N ARG A 48 1.41 13.32 12.21
CA ARG A 48 1.01 12.96 10.84
C ARG A 48 1.24 14.15 9.92
N ARG A 49 2.20 14.01 9.01
CA ARG A 49 2.51 15.03 8.00
C ARG A 49 1.77 14.82 6.69
N ALA A 50 1.58 13.56 6.31
CA ALA A 50 0.85 13.20 5.10
C ALA A 50 0.06 11.91 5.29
N MET A 51 -0.97 11.76 4.47
CA MET A 51 -1.72 10.53 4.32
C MET A 51 -2.06 10.35 2.86
N LEU A 52 -1.68 9.21 2.31
CA LEU A 52 -1.99 8.82 0.94
C LEU A 52 -2.91 7.62 0.96
N GLU A 53 -4.08 7.75 0.35
CA GLU A 53 -4.98 6.63 0.14
C GLU A 53 -4.78 6.04 -1.27
N ILE A 54 -4.52 4.75 -1.30
CA ILE A 54 -4.40 3.93 -2.50
C ILE A 54 -5.71 3.16 -2.66
N PRO A 55 -6.51 3.46 -3.70
CA PRO A 55 -7.78 2.79 -3.90
C PRO A 55 -7.62 1.28 -4.07
N LEU A 56 -8.64 0.54 -3.68
CA LEU A 56 -8.78 -0.86 -4.01
C LEU A 56 -8.60 -1.07 -5.51
N GLN A 57 -8.14 -2.25 -5.90
CA GLN A 57 -7.82 -2.60 -7.29
C GLN A 57 -6.68 -1.80 -7.95
N GLN A 58 -6.04 -0.86 -7.26
CA GLN A 58 -4.83 -0.18 -7.75
C GLN A 58 -3.55 -0.69 -7.09
N HIS A 59 -3.66 -1.75 -6.28
CA HIS A 59 -2.55 -2.35 -5.57
C HIS A 59 -2.81 -3.83 -5.19
N GLY A 60 -1.73 -4.52 -4.84
CA GLY A 60 -1.76 -5.88 -4.30
C GLY A 60 -0.83 -6.04 -3.10
N TYR A 61 -1.01 -7.15 -2.40
CA TYR A 61 -0.16 -7.60 -1.30
C TYR A 61 0.49 -8.93 -1.65
N MET A 62 1.65 -9.21 -1.05
CA MET A 62 2.20 -10.56 -1.11
C MET A 62 1.35 -11.51 -0.27
N ALA A 63 1.24 -12.77 -0.69
CA ALA A 63 0.56 -13.79 0.10
C ALA A 63 1.27 -14.03 1.44
N GLY A 64 0.51 -14.21 2.53
CA GLY A 64 1.08 -14.47 3.86
C GLY A 64 1.94 -15.75 3.94
N HIS A 65 1.71 -16.71 3.06
CA HIS A 65 2.48 -17.97 2.97
C HIS A 65 3.56 -17.96 1.89
N GLN A 66 4.07 -16.78 1.51
CA GLN A 66 5.12 -16.62 0.49
C GLN A 66 6.42 -17.40 0.78
N HIS A 67 6.65 -17.80 2.03
CA HIS A 67 7.80 -18.64 2.40
C HIS A 67 7.65 -20.10 1.91
N ILE A 68 6.45 -20.50 1.51
CA ILE A 68 6.13 -21.84 0.96
C ILE A 68 5.72 -21.72 -0.51
N GLU A 69 4.87 -20.73 -0.85
CA GLU A 69 4.40 -20.49 -2.21
C GLU A 69 5.27 -19.43 -2.91
N LYS A 70 5.96 -19.79 -4.00
CA LYS A 70 6.72 -18.83 -4.80
C LYS A 70 5.78 -17.81 -5.44
N GLU A 71 5.82 -16.60 -4.92
CA GLU A 71 5.31 -15.35 -5.49
C GLU A 71 3.87 -15.41 -6.04
N ALA A 72 2.91 -15.32 -5.12
CA ALA A 72 1.56 -14.88 -5.46
C ALA A 72 1.32 -13.50 -4.85
N THR A 73 1.52 -12.44 -5.63
CA THR A 73 0.87 -11.16 -5.31
C THR A 73 -0.64 -11.34 -5.51
N ARG A 74 -1.43 -10.84 -4.55
CA ARG A 74 -2.88 -10.89 -4.58
C ARG A 74 -3.41 -9.47 -4.59
N MET A 75 -4.45 -9.25 -5.40
CA MET A 75 -5.17 -7.98 -5.41
C MET A 75 -5.69 -7.65 -4.01
N SER A 76 -5.55 -6.40 -3.60
CA SER A 76 -6.16 -5.95 -2.36
C SER A 76 -7.68 -5.92 -2.48
N SER A 77 -8.36 -6.34 -1.42
CA SER A 77 -9.82 -6.33 -1.30
C SER A 77 -10.37 -5.02 -0.72
N CYS A 78 -9.51 -4.08 -0.34
CA CYS A 78 -9.90 -2.79 0.21
C CYS A 78 -8.87 -1.70 -0.13
N ASP A 79 -9.23 -0.45 0.16
CA ASP A 79 -8.29 0.66 0.08
C ASP A 79 -7.15 0.47 1.11
N THR A 80 -6.02 1.11 0.84
CA THR A 80 -4.88 1.14 1.75
C THR A 80 -4.50 2.58 2.04
N ALA A 81 -4.26 2.91 3.30
CA ALA A 81 -3.69 4.19 3.69
C ALA A 81 -2.21 4.04 4.03
N CYS A 82 -1.40 4.93 3.47
CA CYS A 82 -0.02 5.16 3.84
C CYS A 82 0.05 6.46 4.64
N LEU A 83 0.34 6.36 5.94
CA LEU A 83 0.48 7.51 6.82
C LEU A 83 1.96 7.78 7.09
N PHE A 84 2.35 9.04 7.00
CA PHE A 84 3.72 9.49 7.24
C PHE A 84 3.75 10.24 8.56
N TRP A 85 4.29 9.59 9.59
CA TRP A 85 4.45 10.17 10.91
C TRP A 85 5.91 10.59 11.10
N GLN A 86 6.14 11.86 11.43
CA GLN A 86 7.48 12.43 11.52
C GLN A 86 7.61 13.33 12.75
N ASN A 87 8.76 13.25 13.41
CA ASN A 87 9.12 14.17 14.48
C ASN A 87 9.62 15.51 13.89
N ASN A 88 9.81 16.51 14.73
CA ASN A 88 10.16 17.87 14.26
C ASN A 88 11.56 17.92 13.64
N THR A 89 12.47 17.07 14.12
CA THR A 89 13.82 16.97 13.56
C THR A 89 13.79 16.39 12.12
N ALA A 90 13.00 15.34 11.88
CA ALA A 90 12.83 14.77 10.53
C ALA A 90 12.19 15.74 9.54
N THR A 91 11.46 16.74 10.05
CA THR A 91 10.83 17.73 9.20
C THR A 91 11.75 18.87 8.74
N GLY A 92 13.00 18.93 9.23
CA GLY A 92 13.94 20.00 8.89
C GLY A 92 13.53 21.39 9.43
N ASP A 93 12.43 21.47 10.17
CA ASP A 93 11.92 22.68 10.80
C ASP A 93 11.24 22.31 12.12
N ALA A 94 11.69 22.94 13.21
CA ALA A 94 11.07 22.82 14.53
C ALA A 94 9.68 23.50 14.60
N ARG A 95 9.25 24.18 13.52
CA ARG A 95 8.02 25.01 13.49
C ARG A 95 7.11 24.80 12.28
N SER A 96 7.53 24.07 11.24
CA SER A 96 6.65 23.82 10.08
C SER A 96 5.85 22.53 10.27
N SER A 97 4.53 22.67 10.40
CA SER A 97 3.60 21.55 10.61
C SER A 97 3.45 20.62 9.40
N LEU A 98 4.02 20.98 8.25
CA LEU A 98 3.94 20.25 7.00
C LEU A 98 5.27 20.41 6.24
N VAL A 99 6.14 19.41 6.29
CA VAL A 99 7.13 19.26 5.21
C VAL A 99 6.38 18.95 3.94
N PRO A 100 6.78 19.51 2.80
CA PRO A 100 6.17 19.15 1.54
C PRO A 100 6.40 17.66 1.34
N PHE A 101 5.35 16.87 1.51
CA PHE A 101 5.20 15.60 0.80
C PHE A 101 5.20 16.01 -0.68
N PRO A 102 6.35 15.91 -1.38
CA PRO A 102 6.44 16.54 -2.68
C PRO A 102 5.50 15.79 -3.62
N PRO A 103 4.78 16.48 -4.52
CA PRO A 103 3.85 15.81 -5.44
C PRO A 103 4.49 14.65 -6.23
N SER A 104 5.81 14.72 -6.48
CA SER A 104 6.58 13.65 -7.11
C SER A 104 6.62 12.36 -6.26
N LEU A 105 6.79 12.47 -4.94
CA LEU A 105 6.80 11.32 -4.04
C LEU A 105 5.44 10.62 -4.00
N GLU A 106 4.33 11.37 -4.07
CA GLU A 106 3.00 10.77 -4.19
C GLU A 106 2.90 9.90 -5.45
N ALA A 107 3.33 10.44 -6.58
CA ALA A 107 3.31 9.75 -7.86
C ALA A 107 4.16 8.47 -7.82
N ASP A 108 5.36 8.55 -7.25
CA ASP A 108 6.28 7.42 -7.11
C ASP A 108 5.70 6.32 -6.20
N ILE A 109 5.09 6.70 -5.07
CA ILE A 109 4.43 5.73 -4.19
C ILE A 109 3.27 5.07 -4.92
N ARG A 110 2.40 5.84 -5.58
CA ARG A 110 1.27 5.27 -6.35
C ARG A 110 1.77 4.34 -7.46
N ALA A 111 2.84 4.70 -8.17
CA ALA A 111 3.44 3.85 -9.19
C ALA A 111 3.97 2.54 -8.60
N THR A 112 4.63 2.60 -7.44
CA THR A 112 5.15 1.43 -6.72
C THR A 112 4.02 0.50 -6.26
N PHE A 113 2.92 1.04 -5.74
CA PHE A 113 1.75 0.23 -5.39
C PHE A 113 1.12 -0.45 -6.62
N ARG A 114 1.10 0.23 -7.78
CA ARG A 114 0.61 -0.35 -9.03
C ARG A 114 1.50 -1.46 -9.56
N SER A 115 2.83 -1.39 -9.39
CA SER A 115 3.72 -2.47 -9.84
C SER A 115 3.51 -3.79 -9.09
N ALA A 116 2.87 -3.74 -7.90
CA ALA A 116 2.49 -4.91 -7.13
C ALA A 116 1.12 -5.50 -7.50
N VAL A 117 0.41 -4.91 -8.47
CA VAL A 117 -0.84 -5.46 -9.01
C VAL A 117 -0.52 -6.72 -9.80
N PRO A 118 -1.01 -7.92 -9.41
CA PRO A 118 -0.82 -9.12 -10.20
C PRO A 118 -1.37 -8.89 -11.62
N TYR A 119 -0.55 -9.21 -12.63
CA TYR A 119 -0.93 -9.09 -14.03
C TYR A 119 -2.15 -9.99 -14.26
N MET A 120 -3.34 -9.41 -14.38
CA MET A 120 -4.52 -10.18 -14.81
C MET A 120 -4.21 -10.68 -16.22
N ASN A 121 -3.91 -11.97 -16.35
CA ASN A 121 -3.71 -12.62 -17.64
C ASN A 121 -4.87 -12.22 -18.57
N LYS A 122 -4.56 -11.42 -19.59
CA LYS A 122 -5.47 -11.11 -20.68
C LYS A 122 -6.06 -12.42 -21.14
N LYS A 123 -7.40 -12.54 -21.08
CA LYS A 123 -8.19 -13.68 -21.55
C LYS A 123 -7.45 -14.38 -22.69
N LYS A 124 -7.11 -15.65 -22.52
CA LYS A 124 -6.80 -16.54 -23.65
C LYS A 124 -7.94 -16.34 -24.65
N LYS A 125 -7.70 -15.57 -25.70
CA LYS A 125 -8.53 -15.61 -26.91
C LYS A 125 -8.39 -17.06 -27.35
N LYS A 126 -9.39 -17.88 -27.03
CA LYS A 126 -9.61 -19.15 -27.73
C LYS A 126 -9.72 -18.74 -29.19
N SER A 127 -8.67 -18.98 -29.96
CA SER A 127 -8.76 -19.03 -31.40
C SER A 127 -9.84 -20.07 -31.71
N THR A 128 -11.00 -19.60 -32.12
CA THR A 128 -11.96 -20.38 -32.89
C THR A 128 -11.28 -20.69 -34.23
N GLY A 129 -10.37 -21.66 -34.22
CA GLY A 129 -9.89 -22.33 -35.42
C GLY A 129 -10.95 -23.33 -35.82
N GLY A 130 -11.64 -23.05 -36.93
CA GLY A 130 -12.57 -23.98 -37.56
C GLY A 130 -11.86 -25.28 -37.90
N GLY A 131 -12.30 -26.37 -37.27
CA GLY A 131 -11.98 -27.73 -37.68
C GLY A 131 -12.98 -28.15 -38.74
N GLU A 132 -12.51 -28.12 -39.98
CA GLU A 132 -13.17 -28.55 -41.20
C GLU A 132 -13.63 -30.02 -41.12
N LYS A 133 -14.80 -30.30 -41.69
CA LYS A 133 -15.39 -31.63 -41.82
C LYS A 133 -14.47 -32.52 -42.68
N SER A 134 -14.12 -33.71 -42.21
CA SER A 134 -13.70 -34.82 -43.10
C SER A 134 -14.60 -36.02 -42.87
N GLY A 135 -15.50 -36.26 -43.82
CA GLY A 135 -16.26 -37.49 -43.91
C GLY A 135 -15.39 -38.68 -44.32
N LYS A 136 -15.66 -39.83 -43.73
CA LYS A 136 -15.39 -41.18 -44.25
C LYS A 136 -16.65 -41.97 -43.90
N GLY A 137 -17.50 -42.40 -44.83
CA GLY A 137 -17.17 -43.10 -46.06
C GLY A 137 -17.04 -44.58 -45.70
N GLY A 138 -18.16 -45.29 -45.71
CA GLY A 138 -18.27 -46.67 -45.22
C GLY A 138 -17.75 -47.74 -46.17
N ARG A 139 -17.77 -48.98 -45.66
CA ARG A 139 -17.99 -50.28 -46.34
C ARG A 139 -17.99 -51.33 -45.21
N ARG A 140 -19.14 -51.94 -44.95
CA ARG A 140 -19.50 -53.32 -45.33
C ARG A 140 -18.68 -54.36 -44.57
#